data_AF-A0A3A6DWD5-F1
#
_entry.id   AF-A0A3A6DWD5-F1
#
_cell.length_a   1.000
_cell.length_b   1.000
_cell.length_c   1.000
_cell.angle_alpha   90.00
_cell.angle_beta   90.00
_cell.angle_gamma   90.00
#
_symmetry.space_group_name_H-M   'P 1'
#
loop_
_entity.id
_entity.type
_entity.pdbx_description
1 polymer ?
#
loop_
_entity_poly.entity_id
_entity_poly.type
_entity_poly.pdbx_seq_one_letter_code
_entity_poly.pdbx_strand_id
1 'polypeptide(L)'
;MIRSWLAYLSLLLLDALLWVSVDGYIYYLLLRVLLMLPILSLLLFLVGNRLIQIHVEPYAEGGKLRISSALPLLFCSRIHVNGLWHNGFYETSESVTTDLKHNTKRLQAPDMGSGQYHLQLNKLQTRDLLGLYRRTTKLHEETKIFRFPQPVPVTDAVYQKVAKEARQRSAGMPGSDYELKEHQEGEPLRHIHYKASYRLKKTMIREFQKEEASSLHLHLCFPQDIAACERLLSVSCGFCLKVNAQNSLYISWQAADGFRQIELRTVQDMDSFLRKLLAMPRVCEGTSDFADGLCLNETLVSLMVKENSV
;
A
#
# COMPACT_ATOMS: atom_id res chain seq x y z
N MET A 1 -27.58 -9.03 -24.35
CA MET A 1 -27.67 -9.34 -25.79
C MET A 1 -28.95 -10.13 -26.04
N ILE A 2 -29.03 -11.44 -25.76
CA ILE A 2 -30.25 -12.24 -26.07
C ILE A 2 -31.53 -11.64 -25.47
N ARG A 3 -31.53 -11.27 -24.18
CA ARG A 3 -32.69 -10.63 -23.53
C ARG A 3 -33.12 -9.32 -24.23
N SER A 4 -32.17 -8.49 -24.64
CA SER A 4 -32.45 -7.21 -25.31
C SER A 4 -32.99 -7.42 -26.72
N TRP A 5 -32.45 -8.39 -27.46
CA TRP A 5 -32.97 -8.78 -28.77
C TRP A 5 -34.38 -9.36 -28.67
N LEU A 6 -34.65 -10.23 -27.71
CA LEU A 6 -35.98 -10.78 -27.48
C LEU A 6 -37.00 -9.70 -27.13
N ALA A 7 -36.66 -8.79 -26.20
CA ALA A 7 -37.53 -7.68 -25.84
C ALA A 7 -37.82 -6.77 -27.06
N TYR A 8 -36.79 -6.48 -27.85
CA TYR A 8 -36.93 -5.68 -29.06
C TYR A 8 -37.78 -6.36 -30.15
N LEU A 9 -37.59 -7.66 -30.38
CA LEU A 9 -38.41 -8.45 -31.30
C LEU A 9 -39.86 -8.57 -30.83
N SER A 10 -40.09 -8.71 -29.51
CA SER A 10 -41.46 -8.71 -28.97
C SER A 10 -42.16 -7.36 -29.15
N LEU A 11 -41.42 -6.26 -29.05
CA LEU A 11 -41.95 -4.91 -29.30
C LEU A 11 -42.32 -4.74 -30.78
N LEU A 12 -41.46 -5.19 -31.70
CA LEU A 12 -41.74 -5.18 -33.13
C LEU A 12 -42.96 -6.05 -33.49
N LEU A 13 -43.08 -7.25 -32.89
CA LEU A 13 -44.21 -8.15 -33.10
C LEU A 13 -45.52 -7.49 -32.63
N LEU A 14 -45.51 -6.89 -31.43
CA LEU A 14 -46.67 -6.24 -30.85
C LEU A 14 -47.13 -5.07 -31.71
N ASP A 15 -46.21 -4.24 -32.19
CA ASP A 15 -46.54 -3.12 -33.07
C ASP A 15 -47.09 -3.60 -34.44
N ALA A 16 -46.51 -4.65 -35.01
CA ALA A 16 -47.00 -5.24 -36.25
C ALA A 16 -48.44 -5.81 -36.10
N LEU A 17 -48.75 -6.44 -34.96
CA LEU A 17 -50.10 -6.93 -34.66
C LEU A 17 -51.11 -5.78 -34.51
N LEU A 18 -50.71 -4.68 -33.87
CA LEU A 18 -51.55 -3.48 -33.73
C LEU A 18 -51.81 -2.82 -35.08
N TRP A 19 -50.79 -2.75 -35.93
CA TRP A 19 -50.93 -2.24 -37.29
C TRP A 19 -51.98 -3.02 -38.09
N VAL A 20 -51.94 -4.36 -38.04
CA VAL A 20 -52.91 -5.22 -38.74
C VAL A 20 -54.31 -5.15 -38.13
N SER A 21 -54.42 -4.95 -36.81
CA SER A 21 -55.72 -5.00 -36.12
C SER A 21 -56.51 -3.68 -36.20
N VAL A 22 -55.81 -2.54 -36.25
CA VAL A 22 -56.42 -1.22 -36.11
C VAL A 22 -56.43 -0.42 -37.43
N ASP A 23 -55.79 -0.94 -38.49
CA ASP A 23 -55.62 -0.26 -39.79
C ASP A 23 -55.18 1.21 -39.66
N GLY A 24 -54.36 1.48 -38.64
CA GLY A 24 -53.95 2.82 -38.26
C GLY A 24 -52.65 3.25 -38.93
N TYR A 25 -52.67 4.40 -39.61
CA TYR A 25 -51.48 5.04 -40.20
C TYR A 25 -50.35 5.29 -39.18
N ILE A 26 -50.71 5.53 -37.91
CA ILE A 26 -49.75 5.77 -36.82
C ILE A 26 -48.88 4.53 -36.56
N TYR A 27 -49.47 3.34 -36.48
CA TYR A 27 -48.73 2.09 -36.23
C TYR A 27 -47.83 1.73 -37.41
N TYR A 28 -48.27 2.03 -38.63
CA TYR A 28 -47.41 1.90 -39.82
C TYR A 28 -46.13 2.76 -39.73
N LEU A 29 -46.28 4.02 -39.32
CA LEU A 29 -45.15 4.92 -39.11
C LEU A 29 -44.26 4.46 -37.95
N LEU A 30 -44.85 4.03 -36.83
CA LEU A 30 -44.12 3.52 -35.68
C LEU A 30 -43.25 2.32 -36.08
N LEU A 31 -43.80 1.38 -36.84
CA LEU A 31 -43.09 0.18 -37.30
C LEU A 31 -41.87 0.54 -38.13
N ARG A 32 -41.99 1.51 -39.05
CA ARG A 32 -40.87 2.01 -39.85
C ARG A 32 -39.79 2.64 -38.99
N VAL A 33 -40.17 3.43 -37.98
CA VAL A 33 -39.22 4.06 -37.04
C VAL A 33 -38.50 3.00 -36.21
N LEU A 34 -39.24 2.02 -35.67
CA LEU A 34 -38.66 0.91 -34.93
C LEU A 34 -37.65 0.16 -35.80
N LEU A 35 -38.02 -0.23 -37.03
CA LEU A 35 -37.10 -0.93 -37.96
C LEU A 35 -35.78 -0.18 -38.22
N MET A 36 -35.78 1.15 -38.23
CA MET A 36 -34.57 1.97 -38.43
C MET A 36 -33.72 2.15 -37.17
N LEU A 37 -34.29 1.93 -35.98
CA LEU A 37 -33.67 2.22 -34.70
C LEU A 37 -32.41 1.36 -34.40
N PRO A 38 -32.35 0.05 -34.74
CA PRO A 38 -31.12 -0.74 -34.61
C PRO A 38 -29.98 -0.21 -35.47
N ILE A 39 -30.28 0.25 -36.70
CA ILE A 39 -29.28 0.80 -37.62
C ILE A 39 -28.73 2.11 -37.03
N LEU A 40 -29.60 3.00 -36.58
CA LEU A 40 -29.20 4.24 -35.91
C LEU A 40 -28.38 3.96 -34.64
N SER A 41 -28.84 3.03 -33.79
CA SER A 41 -28.13 2.61 -32.57
C SER A 41 -26.74 2.07 -32.89
N LEU A 42 -26.61 1.26 -33.95
CA LEU A 42 -25.33 0.73 -34.41
C LEU A 42 -24.38 1.84 -34.88
N LEU A 43 -24.86 2.79 -35.70
CA LEU A 43 -24.04 3.91 -36.19
C LEU A 43 -23.52 4.78 -35.04
N LEU A 44 -24.41 5.16 -34.12
CA LEU A 44 -24.02 5.91 -32.91
C LEU A 44 -23.04 5.12 -32.06
N PHE A 45 -23.28 3.82 -31.88
CA PHE A 45 -22.38 2.94 -31.12
C PHE A 45 -20.98 2.84 -31.73
N LEU A 46 -20.86 2.77 -33.07
CA LEU A 46 -19.57 2.74 -33.75
C LEU A 46 -18.80 4.05 -33.55
N VAL A 47 -19.48 5.19 -33.70
CA VAL A 47 -18.89 6.52 -33.44
C VAL A 47 -18.47 6.65 -31.98
N GLY A 48 -19.36 6.31 -31.05
CA GLY A 48 -19.11 6.34 -29.62
C GLY A 48 -17.87 5.54 -29.24
N ASN A 49 -17.76 4.29 -29.69
CA ASN A 49 -16.61 3.44 -29.41
C ASN A 49 -15.28 3.97 -29.96
N ARG A 50 -15.29 4.68 -31.09
CA ARG A 50 -14.08 5.26 -31.66
C ARG A 50 -13.54 6.42 -30.81
N LEU A 51 -14.42 7.09 -30.06
CA LEU A 51 -14.09 8.25 -29.24
C LEU A 51 -13.76 7.88 -27.79
N ILE A 52 -13.88 6.61 -27.39
CA ILE A 52 -13.56 6.19 -26.02
C ILE A 52 -12.05 6.11 -25.84
N GLN A 53 -11.54 7.00 -25.00
CA GLN A 53 -10.19 6.94 -24.43
C GLN A 53 -10.35 7.03 -22.92
N ILE A 54 -9.82 6.02 -22.22
CA ILE A 54 -9.87 5.92 -20.77
C ILE A 54 -8.45 6.08 -20.27
N HIS A 55 -8.27 6.93 -19.27
CA HIS A 55 -7.02 7.12 -18.57
C HIS A 55 -7.22 6.86 -17.07
N VAL A 56 -6.15 6.40 -16.43
CA VAL A 56 -6.12 6.21 -14.99
C VAL A 56 -5.12 7.16 -14.38
N GLU A 57 -5.59 8.02 -13.48
CA GLU A 57 -4.75 8.90 -12.68
C GLU A 57 -4.63 8.34 -11.25
N PRO A 58 -3.48 8.47 -10.58
CA PRO A 58 -3.36 8.14 -9.16
C PRO A 58 -4.21 9.11 -8.31
N TYR A 59 -4.84 8.58 -7.26
CA TYR A 59 -5.62 9.33 -6.28
C TYR A 59 -5.23 8.88 -4.86
N ALA A 60 -5.33 9.77 -3.87
CA ALA A 60 -4.83 9.51 -2.50
C ALA A 60 -5.32 8.18 -1.89
N GLU A 61 -6.56 7.79 -2.19
CA GLU A 61 -7.18 6.56 -1.66
C GLU A 61 -7.38 5.47 -2.73
N GLY A 62 -6.83 5.63 -3.93
CA GLY A 62 -7.14 4.73 -5.04
C GLY A 62 -6.76 5.22 -6.43
N GLY A 63 -7.55 4.82 -7.43
CA GLY A 63 -7.40 5.25 -8.82
C GLY A 63 -8.53 6.18 -9.23
N LYS A 64 -8.27 7.12 -10.13
CA LYS A 64 -9.29 7.95 -10.75
C LYS A 64 -9.35 7.64 -12.24
N LEU A 65 -10.45 7.03 -12.65
CA LEU A 65 -10.78 6.82 -14.05
C LEU A 65 -11.22 8.15 -14.67
N ARG A 66 -10.70 8.45 -15.86
CA ARG A 66 -11.09 9.60 -16.65
C ARG A 66 -11.34 9.20 -18.10
N ILE A 67 -12.47 9.62 -18.64
CA ILE A 67 -12.76 9.57 -20.08
C ILE A 67 -12.41 10.93 -20.67
N SER A 68 -11.65 10.95 -21.78
CA SER A 68 -11.19 12.18 -22.42
C SER A 68 -12.34 13.06 -22.96
N SER A 69 -13.48 12.45 -23.29
CA SER A 69 -14.66 13.14 -23.82
C SER A 69 -15.96 12.61 -23.19
N ALA A 70 -16.97 13.47 -23.07
CA ALA A 70 -18.31 13.09 -22.61
C ALA A 70 -19.16 12.43 -23.71
N LEU A 71 -18.82 12.66 -24.98
CA LEU A 71 -19.63 12.21 -26.13
C LEU A 71 -19.91 10.69 -26.13
N PRO A 72 -18.95 9.80 -25.79
CA PRO A 72 -19.24 8.37 -25.73
C PRO A 72 -20.32 7.97 -24.73
N LEU A 73 -20.53 8.74 -23.66
CA LEU A 73 -21.59 8.48 -22.67
C LEU A 73 -22.99 8.71 -23.25
N LEU A 74 -23.12 9.52 -24.30
CA LEU A 74 -24.38 9.75 -25.01
C LEU A 74 -24.72 8.64 -26.00
N PHE A 75 -23.70 7.93 -26.51
CA PHE A 75 -23.86 6.93 -27.57
C PHE A 75 -23.75 5.49 -27.06
N CYS A 76 -23.27 5.30 -25.83
CA CYS A 76 -23.16 4.01 -25.18
C CYS A 76 -24.03 4.00 -23.92
N SER A 77 -25.00 3.09 -23.84
CA SER A 77 -25.85 2.94 -22.63
C SER A 77 -25.05 2.51 -21.40
N ARG A 78 -23.97 1.77 -21.63
CA ARG A 78 -23.12 1.23 -20.57
C ARG A 78 -21.68 1.13 -21.03
N ILE A 79 -20.79 1.72 -20.23
CA ILE A 79 -19.34 1.58 -20.35
C ILE A 79 -18.85 0.88 -19.09
N HIS A 80 -18.49 -0.39 -19.22
CA HIS A 80 -18.09 -1.27 -18.12
C HIS A 80 -16.59 -1.54 -18.21
N VAL A 81 -15.87 -1.33 -17.12
CA VAL A 81 -14.41 -1.47 -17.04
C VAL A 81 -14.09 -2.56 -16.02
N ASN A 82 -13.19 -3.46 -16.40
CA ASN A 82 -12.68 -4.50 -15.53
C ASN A 82 -11.17 -4.37 -15.39
N GLY A 83 -10.70 -4.61 -14.18
CA GLY A 83 -9.30 -4.58 -13.83
C GLY A 83 -8.97 -5.46 -12.64
N LEU A 84 -7.75 -5.31 -12.17
CA LEU A 84 -7.18 -6.02 -11.04
C LEU A 84 -6.43 -5.00 -10.18
N TRP A 85 -6.70 -5.03 -8.88
CA TRP A 85 -5.82 -4.47 -7.87
C TRP A 85 -4.83 -5.54 -7.45
N HIS A 86 -3.56 -5.17 -7.31
CA HIS A 86 -2.51 -6.03 -6.80
C HIS A 86 -1.71 -5.27 -5.73
N ASN A 87 -1.61 -5.81 -4.52
CA ASN A 87 -0.70 -5.29 -3.50
C ASN A 87 0.64 -6.03 -3.62
N GLY A 88 1.69 -5.33 -4.04
CA GLY A 88 3.01 -5.93 -4.24
C GLY A 88 3.71 -6.36 -2.95
N PHE A 89 3.36 -5.78 -1.80
CA PHE A 89 4.00 -6.12 -0.52
C PHE A 89 3.47 -7.44 0.06
N TYR A 90 2.15 -7.65 -0.01
CA TYR A 90 1.48 -8.86 0.46
C TYR A 90 1.23 -9.91 -0.64
N GLU A 91 1.52 -9.57 -1.90
CA GLU A 91 1.23 -10.38 -3.09
C GLU A 91 -0.26 -10.78 -3.24
N THR A 92 -1.15 -9.97 -2.68
CA THR A 92 -2.60 -10.18 -2.75
C THR A 92 -3.20 -9.44 -3.94
N SER A 93 -4.27 -9.98 -4.52
CA SER A 93 -4.94 -9.36 -5.66
C SER A 93 -6.46 -9.45 -5.56
N GLU A 94 -7.15 -8.41 -6.04
CA GLU A 94 -8.61 -8.34 -6.03
C GLU A 94 -9.14 -7.75 -7.34
N SER A 95 -10.13 -8.42 -7.94
CA SER A 95 -10.74 -7.94 -9.18
C SER A 95 -11.61 -6.71 -8.94
N VAL A 96 -11.49 -5.71 -9.80
CA VAL A 96 -12.36 -4.53 -9.78
C VAL A 96 -13.22 -4.49 -11.04
N THR A 97 -14.52 -4.27 -10.87
CA THR A 97 -15.46 -4.04 -11.97
C THR A 97 -16.27 -2.81 -11.69
N THR A 98 -16.46 -1.96 -12.72
CA THR A 98 -17.06 -0.65 -12.49
C THR A 98 -17.71 -0.11 -13.76
N ASP A 99 -18.88 0.50 -13.61
CA ASP A 99 -19.56 1.21 -14.69
C ASP A 99 -19.22 2.70 -14.67
N LEU A 100 -18.84 3.24 -15.83
CA LEU A 100 -18.62 4.67 -16.06
C LEU A 100 -19.93 5.29 -16.54
N LYS A 101 -20.55 6.10 -15.68
CA LYS A 101 -21.73 6.93 -15.99
C LYS A 101 -21.39 8.40 -16.21
N HIS A 102 -20.20 8.82 -15.78
CA HIS A 102 -19.70 10.18 -15.86
C HIS A 102 -18.28 10.16 -16.43
N ASN A 103 -17.78 11.33 -16.86
CA ASN A 103 -16.43 11.46 -17.41
C ASN A 103 -15.35 11.05 -16.41
N THR A 104 -15.62 11.15 -15.11
CA THR A 104 -14.68 10.77 -14.07
C THR A 104 -15.33 9.87 -13.05
N LYS A 105 -14.60 8.86 -12.59
CA LYS A 105 -15.02 8.00 -11.49
C LYS A 105 -13.84 7.67 -10.61
N ARG A 106 -14.02 7.83 -9.29
CA ARG A 106 -13.04 7.41 -8.30
C ARG A 106 -13.24 5.92 -8.01
N LEU A 107 -12.15 5.18 -7.96
CA LEU A 107 -12.08 3.79 -7.52
C LEU A 107 -11.27 3.76 -6.25
N GLN A 108 -11.90 3.35 -5.14
CA GLN A 108 -11.18 3.11 -3.90
C GLN A 108 -10.36 1.84 -4.04
N ALA A 109 -9.14 1.87 -3.49
CA ALA A 109 -8.33 0.66 -3.37
C ALA A 109 -8.91 -0.23 -2.26
N PRO A 110 -9.02 -1.55 -2.50
CA PRO A 110 -9.55 -2.49 -1.52
C PRO A 110 -8.65 -2.56 -0.27
N ASP A 111 -9.21 -3.05 0.83
CA ASP A 111 -8.45 -3.23 2.06
C ASP A 111 -7.66 -4.54 2.00
N MET A 112 -6.38 -4.41 1.67
CA MET A 112 -5.43 -5.51 1.52
C MET A 112 -4.13 -5.20 2.28
N GLY A 113 -4.21 -4.37 3.32
CA GLY A 113 -3.07 -3.88 4.11
C GLY A 113 -2.30 -2.72 3.47
N SER A 114 -1.17 -2.36 4.07
CA SER A 114 -0.21 -1.38 3.57
C SER A 114 0.60 -1.98 2.41
N GLY A 115 1.10 -1.12 1.52
CA GLY A 115 1.80 -1.60 0.33
C GLY A 115 1.80 -0.63 -0.84
N GLN A 116 2.58 -0.99 -1.86
CA GLN A 116 2.36 -0.46 -3.21
C GLN A 116 1.23 -1.21 -3.89
N TYR A 117 0.14 -0.51 -4.16
CA TYR A 117 -0.98 -1.03 -4.93
C TYR A 117 -0.78 -0.70 -6.41
N HIS A 118 -0.97 -1.71 -7.24
CA HIS A 118 -0.99 -1.60 -8.68
C HIS A 118 -2.42 -1.83 -9.18
N LEU A 119 -3.04 -0.80 -9.77
CA LEU A 119 -4.30 -0.93 -10.48
C LEU A 119 -4.01 -1.14 -11.96
N GLN A 120 -4.44 -2.28 -12.50
CA GLN A 120 -4.35 -2.58 -13.93
C GLN A 120 -5.75 -2.76 -14.51
N LEU A 121 -6.07 -2.00 -15.55
CA LEU A 121 -7.33 -2.12 -16.27
C LEU A 121 -7.12 -2.90 -17.56
N ASN A 122 -7.80 -4.04 -17.67
CA ASN A 122 -7.50 -5.03 -18.69
C ASN A 122 -8.56 -5.08 -19.79
N LYS A 123 -9.79 -4.68 -19.47
CA LYS A 123 -10.95 -4.89 -20.35
C LYS A 123 -11.95 -3.76 -20.25
N LEU A 124 -12.34 -3.26 -21.40
CA LEU A 124 -13.44 -2.33 -21.60
C LEU A 124 -14.58 -3.07 -22.32
N GLN A 125 -15.80 -2.95 -21.80
CA GLN A 125 -17.00 -3.45 -22.45
C GLN A 125 -18.00 -2.33 -22.62
N THR A 126 -18.49 -2.14 -23.84
CA THR A 126 -19.50 -1.13 -24.15
C THR A 126 -20.75 -1.76 -24.72
N ARG A 127 -21.88 -1.07 -24.51
CA ARG A 127 -23.17 -1.43 -25.10
C ARG A 127 -23.79 -0.21 -25.77
N ASP A 128 -24.50 -0.44 -26.86
CA ASP A 128 -25.30 0.57 -27.56
C ASP A 128 -26.53 0.96 -26.74
N LEU A 129 -27.25 1.99 -27.19
CA LEU A 129 -28.40 2.56 -26.47
C LEU A 129 -29.55 1.56 -26.27
N LEU A 130 -29.77 0.66 -27.22
CA LEU A 130 -30.77 -0.41 -27.12
C LEU A 130 -30.28 -1.67 -26.42
N GLY A 131 -28.97 -1.78 -26.17
CA GLY A 131 -28.34 -2.97 -25.61
C GLY A 131 -28.31 -4.19 -26.56
N LEU A 132 -28.54 -3.98 -27.86
CA LEU A 132 -28.49 -4.99 -28.92
C LEU A 132 -27.04 -5.38 -29.28
N TYR A 133 -26.15 -4.39 -29.31
CA TYR A 133 -24.76 -4.52 -29.71
C TYR A 133 -23.83 -4.39 -28.50
N ARG A 134 -22.74 -5.15 -28.53
CA ARG A 134 -21.72 -5.14 -27.49
C ARG A 134 -20.34 -5.21 -28.12
N ARG A 135 -19.43 -4.37 -27.64
CA ARG A 135 -18.02 -4.40 -28.00
C ARG A 135 -17.21 -4.66 -26.74
N THR A 136 -16.18 -5.48 -26.89
CA THR A 136 -15.17 -5.71 -25.85
C THR A 136 -13.82 -5.35 -26.43
N THR A 137 -13.07 -4.53 -25.72
CA THR A 137 -11.75 -4.05 -26.14
C THR A 137 -10.77 -4.27 -25.00
N LYS A 138 -9.54 -4.67 -25.34
CA LYS A 138 -8.46 -4.76 -24.36
C LYS A 138 -8.05 -3.35 -23.95
N LEU A 139 -7.84 -3.16 -22.66
CA LEU A 139 -7.35 -1.92 -22.09
C LEU A 139 -5.96 -2.23 -21.49
N HIS A 140 -5.05 -1.26 -21.53
CA HIS A 140 -3.69 -1.38 -21.00
C HIS A 140 -3.35 -0.11 -20.21
N GLU A 141 -4.25 0.26 -19.30
CA GLU A 141 -4.08 1.43 -18.45
C GLU A 141 -3.73 0.95 -17.05
N GLU A 142 -2.68 1.52 -16.47
CA GLU A 142 -2.23 1.16 -15.14
C GLU A 142 -1.80 2.37 -14.32
N THR A 143 -1.95 2.28 -13.00
CA THR A 143 -1.41 3.28 -12.08
C THR A 143 -0.94 2.61 -10.80
N LYS A 144 0.04 3.23 -10.15
CA LYS A 144 0.55 2.80 -8.85
C LYS A 144 0.21 3.83 -7.78
N ILE A 145 -0.14 3.34 -6.60
CA ILE A 145 -0.38 4.16 -5.41
C ILE A 145 0.26 3.49 -4.20
N PHE A 146 0.60 4.28 -3.20
CA PHE A 146 1.11 3.76 -1.93
C PHE A 146 0.05 3.95 -0.85
N ARG A 147 -0.20 2.89 -0.08
CA ARG A 147 -0.91 2.96 1.19
C ARG A 147 0.11 2.72 2.30
N PHE A 148 0.31 3.74 3.13
CA PHE A 148 1.26 3.68 4.23
C PHE A 148 0.58 3.19 5.52
N PRO A 149 1.31 2.45 6.37
CA PRO A 149 0.82 2.06 7.68
C PRO A 149 0.59 3.30 8.54
N GLN A 150 -0.47 3.27 9.36
CA GLN A 150 -0.71 4.33 10.32
C GLN A 150 0.26 4.16 11.50
N PRO A 151 1.05 5.19 11.87
CA PRO A 151 2.01 5.07 12.96
C PRO A 151 1.30 4.92 14.30
N VAL A 152 1.74 3.93 15.09
CA VAL A 152 1.39 3.84 16.51
C VAL A 152 2.40 4.67 17.30
N PRO A 153 1.99 5.66 18.11
CA PRO A 153 2.92 6.47 18.86
C PRO A 153 3.71 5.61 19.86
N VAL A 154 5.05 5.70 19.81
CA VAL A 154 5.95 5.07 20.78
C VAL A 154 6.24 6.08 21.88
N THR A 155 6.09 5.71 23.15
CA THR A 155 6.45 6.57 24.28
C THR A 155 7.96 6.61 24.49
N ASP A 156 8.48 7.66 25.13
CA ASP A 156 9.93 7.75 25.41
C ASP A 156 10.41 6.61 26.31
N ALA A 157 9.56 6.15 27.25
CA ALA A 157 9.87 5.01 28.10
C ALA A 157 10.07 3.71 27.29
N VAL A 158 9.17 3.42 26.35
CA VAL A 158 9.29 2.25 25.47
C VAL A 158 10.52 2.39 24.57
N TYR A 159 10.75 3.57 23.99
CA TYR A 159 11.93 3.82 23.15
C TYR A 159 13.24 3.56 23.92
N GLN A 160 13.38 4.12 25.13
CA GLN A 160 14.58 3.96 25.95
C GLN A 160 14.78 2.51 26.42
N LYS A 161 13.70 1.78 26.73
CA LYS A 161 13.75 0.36 27.09
C LYS A 161 14.28 -0.48 25.93
N VAL A 162 13.75 -0.26 24.73
CA VAL A 162 14.16 -0.94 23.50
C VAL A 162 15.59 -0.57 23.10
N ALA A 163 15.96 0.71 23.21
CA ALA A 163 17.32 1.17 22.96
C ALA A 163 18.33 0.54 23.91
N LYS A 164 17.99 0.41 25.20
CA LYS A 164 18.82 -0.27 26.19
C LYS A 164 18.99 -1.75 25.87
N GLU A 165 17.92 -2.44 25.52
CA GLU A 165 17.97 -3.87 25.14
C GLU A 165 18.81 -4.09 23.88
N ALA A 166 18.64 -3.26 22.85
CA ALA A 166 19.43 -3.31 21.63
C ALA A 166 20.94 -3.15 21.91
N ARG A 167 21.32 -2.16 22.75
CA ARG A 167 22.72 -1.94 23.17
C ARG A 167 23.29 -3.13 23.94
N GLN A 168 22.49 -3.77 24.80
CA GLN A 168 22.93 -4.95 25.55
C GLN A 168 23.19 -6.15 24.66
N ARG A 169 22.45 -6.31 23.55
CA ARG A 169 22.72 -7.36 22.55
C ARG A 169 23.97 -7.08 21.72
N SER A 170 24.13 -5.84 21.24
CA SER A 170 25.29 -5.49 20.41
C SER A 170 26.62 -5.51 21.18
N ALA A 171 26.59 -5.24 22.49
CA ALA A 171 27.80 -5.20 23.33
C ALA A 171 28.32 -6.59 23.75
N GLY A 172 27.65 -7.69 23.38
CA GLY A 172 27.94 -8.98 24.02
C GLY A 172 27.70 -8.92 25.53
N MET A 173 28.07 -9.99 26.25
CA MET A 173 27.86 -10.12 27.70
C MET A 173 28.09 -8.81 28.49
N PRO A 174 27.23 -8.48 29.47
CA PRO A 174 27.36 -7.25 30.24
C PRO A 174 28.62 -7.31 31.11
N GLY A 175 29.72 -6.76 30.62
CA GLY A 175 30.88 -6.46 31.43
C GLY A 175 32.24 -6.64 30.75
N SER A 176 32.64 -5.69 29.91
CA SER A 176 34.09 -5.45 29.67
C SER A 176 34.48 -4.18 28.91
N ASP A 177 33.55 -3.37 28.42
CA ASP A 177 33.94 -2.17 27.65
C ASP A 177 34.17 -0.97 28.58
N TYR A 178 35.21 -1.08 29.41
CA TYR A 178 35.79 0.07 30.09
C TYR A 178 37.26 0.13 29.75
N GLU A 179 37.73 1.31 29.38
CA GLU A 179 39.16 1.55 29.26
C GLU A 179 39.72 1.89 30.63
N LEU A 180 40.94 1.42 30.89
CA LEU A 180 41.66 1.73 32.11
C LEU A 180 42.53 2.95 31.88
N LYS A 181 42.18 4.05 32.53
CA LYS A 181 42.94 5.29 32.50
C LYS A 181 43.48 5.62 33.90
N GLU A 182 44.61 6.31 33.96
CA GLU A 182 45.16 6.82 35.22
C GLU A 182 44.29 7.96 35.77
N HIS A 183 43.96 7.90 37.06
CA HIS A 183 43.12 8.89 37.75
C HIS A 183 43.71 10.29 37.66
N GLN A 184 42.90 11.25 37.25
CA GLN A 184 43.22 12.68 37.31
C GLN A 184 42.42 13.38 38.41
N GLU A 185 42.99 14.46 38.93
CA GLU A 185 42.40 15.25 40.01
C GLU A 185 41.04 15.84 39.56
N GLY A 186 39.97 15.50 40.29
CA GLY A 186 38.59 15.84 39.93
C GLY A 186 37.74 14.68 39.39
N GLU A 187 38.35 13.53 39.04
CA GLU A 187 37.60 12.36 38.59
C GLU A 187 36.97 11.56 39.75
N PRO A 188 35.78 10.96 39.56
CA PRO A 188 35.02 10.32 40.62
C PRO A 188 35.69 9.04 41.15
N LEU A 189 35.95 9.00 42.47
CA LEU A 189 36.59 7.87 43.16
C LEU A 189 35.80 6.54 43.06
N ARG A 190 34.48 6.60 42.82
CA ARG A 190 33.63 5.40 42.70
C ARG A 190 33.97 4.51 41.50
N HIS A 191 34.70 5.02 40.51
CA HIS A 191 35.05 4.27 39.30
C HIS A 191 36.45 3.62 39.39
N ILE A 192 37.13 3.68 40.54
CA ILE A 192 38.46 3.08 40.71
C ILE A 192 38.42 1.57 40.46
N HIS A 193 39.30 1.10 39.57
CA HIS A 193 39.52 -0.32 39.34
C HIS A 193 40.60 -0.84 40.29
N TYR A 194 40.21 -1.27 41.48
CA TYR A 194 41.13 -1.68 42.55
C TYR A 194 42.19 -2.72 42.11
N LYS A 195 41.80 -3.77 41.38
CA LYS A 195 42.73 -4.81 40.90
C LYS A 195 43.78 -4.30 39.89
N ALA A 196 43.39 -3.40 39.00
CA ALA A 196 44.29 -2.81 38.01
C ALA A 196 45.21 -1.79 38.68
N SER A 197 44.66 -1.03 39.64
CA SER A 197 45.42 -0.06 40.41
C SER A 197 46.51 -0.71 41.24
N TYR A 198 46.19 -1.85 41.88
CA TYR A 198 47.16 -2.65 42.61
C TYR A 198 48.26 -3.21 41.70
N ARG A 199 47.90 -3.76 40.53
CA ARG A 199 48.87 -4.34 39.58
C ARG A 199 49.82 -3.30 38.98
N LEU A 200 49.30 -2.10 38.68
CA LEU A 200 50.05 -1.03 38.00
C LEU A 200 50.70 -0.02 38.97
N LYS A 201 50.47 -0.18 40.29
CA LYS A 201 50.94 0.73 41.36
C LYS A 201 50.58 2.21 41.12
N LYS A 202 49.45 2.43 40.43
CA LYS A 202 48.90 3.74 40.05
C LYS A 202 47.39 3.67 40.21
N THR A 203 46.73 4.75 40.59
CA THR A 203 45.26 4.76 40.72
C THR A 203 44.66 4.71 39.32
N MET A 204 44.00 3.61 38.98
CA MET A 204 43.36 3.40 37.68
C MET A 204 41.84 3.53 37.83
N ILE A 205 41.21 4.26 36.92
CA ILE A 205 39.76 4.40 36.84
C ILE A 205 39.23 3.63 35.63
N ARG A 206 38.00 3.11 35.76
CA ARG A 206 37.17 2.65 34.65
C ARG A 206 36.59 3.85 33.92
N GLU A 207 37.14 4.18 32.77
CA GLU A 207 36.54 5.16 31.86
C GLU A 207 35.52 4.41 31.00
N PHE A 208 34.24 4.69 31.26
CA PHE A 208 33.16 4.22 30.41
C PHE A 208 33.11 5.15 29.20
N GLN A 209 33.06 4.59 27.99
CA GLN A 209 32.88 5.40 26.78
C GLN A 209 31.71 6.36 26.97
N LYS A 210 31.93 7.66 26.74
CA LYS A 210 30.86 8.66 26.71
C LYS A 210 29.83 8.20 25.67
N GLU A 211 28.54 8.27 26.02
CA GLU A 211 27.43 8.01 25.11
C GLU A 211 27.45 9.02 23.95
N GLU A 212 28.24 8.73 22.92
CA GLU A 212 28.10 9.36 21.61
C GLU A 212 26.78 8.90 20.96
N ALA A 213 26.30 9.71 20.02
CA ALA A 213 24.98 9.62 19.37
C ALA A 213 24.40 8.19 19.37
N SER A 214 23.28 8.01 20.07
CA SER A 214 22.76 6.66 20.26
C SER A 214 22.08 6.17 18.98
N SER A 215 22.75 5.27 18.28
CA SER A 215 22.18 4.58 17.12
C SER A 215 21.36 3.39 17.59
N LEU A 216 20.07 3.38 17.30
CA LEU A 216 19.21 2.22 17.49
C LEU A 216 19.19 1.38 16.21
N HIS A 217 19.47 0.08 16.30
CA HIS A 217 19.41 -0.85 15.17
C HIS A 217 18.22 -1.78 15.36
N LEU A 218 17.23 -1.66 14.48
CA LEU A 218 16.04 -2.50 14.43
C LEU A 218 16.04 -3.34 13.16
N HIS A 219 15.82 -4.64 13.32
CA HIS A 219 15.62 -5.55 12.21
C HIS A 219 14.14 -5.94 12.12
N LEU A 220 13.49 -5.73 10.98
CA LEU A 220 12.07 -6.03 10.79
C LEU A 220 11.88 -7.49 10.36
N CYS A 221 11.30 -8.30 11.26
CA CYS A 221 10.97 -9.70 10.95
C CYS A 221 9.49 -9.81 10.57
N PHE A 222 9.19 -9.86 9.26
CA PHE A 222 7.80 -9.85 8.80
C PHE A 222 7.07 -11.17 9.13
N PRO A 223 5.94 -11.13 9.86
CA PRO A 223 5.13 -12.32 10.11
C PRO A 223 4.32 -12.68 8.86
N GLN A 224 3.85 -13.94 8.81
CA GLN A 224 2.97 -14.41 7.72
C GLN A 224 1.57 -13.79 7.80
N ASP A 225 1.03 -13.60 9.00
CA ASP A 225 -0.27 -12.96 9.18
C ASP A 225 -0.23 -11.48 8.77
N ILE A 226 -1.23 -11.03 8.01
CA ILE A 226 -1.29 -9.65 7.49
C ILE A 226 -1.53 -8.67 8.65
N ALA A 227 -2.44 -8.97 9.58
CA ALA A 227 -2.75 -8.08 10.69
C ALA A 227 -1.59 -7.93 11.69
N ALA A 228 -0.84 -9.01 11.94
CA ALA A 228 0.42 -8.96 12.67
C ALA A 228 1.48 -8.10 11.96
N CYS A 229 1.57 -8.23 10.64
CA CYS A 229 2.52 -7.48 9.83
C CYS A 229 2.18 -5.98 9.82
N GLU A 230 0.91 -5.61 9.68
CA GLU A 230 0.44 -4.22 9.80
C GLU A 230 0.78 -3.63 11.16
N ARG A 231 0.55 -4.36 12.26
CA ARG A 231 0.93 -3.90 13.61
C ARG A 231 2.44 -3.66 13.73
N LEU A 232 3.25 -4.54 13.17
CA LEU A 232 4.71 -4.40 13.16
C LEU A 232 5.13 -3.15 12.37
N LEU A 233 4.56 -2.95 11.17
CA LEU A 233 4.81 -1.77 10.34
C LEU A 233 4.39 -0.47 11.07
N SER A 234 3.20 -0.45 11.68
CA SER A 234 2.71 0.69 12.45
C SER A 234 3.62 1.07 13.62
N VAL A 235 4.11 0.09 14.37
CA VAL A 235 5.06 0.33 15.46
C VAL A 235 6.41 0.80 14.93
N SER A 236 6.89 0.22 13.83
CA SER A 236 8.14 0.63 13.18
C SER A 236 8.09 2.11 12.76
N CYS A 237 6.96 2.55 12.21
CA CYS A 237 6.73 3.97 11.93
C CYS A 237 6.73 4.82 13.21
N GLY A 238 6.16 4.30 14.31
CA GLY A 238 6.26 4.93 15.63
C GLY A 238 7.69 5.18 16.10
N PHE A 239 8.60 4.22 15.89
CA PHE A 239 10.03 4.40 16.15
C PHE A 239 10.67 5.43 15.21
N CYS A 240 10.29 5.45 13.93
CA CYS A 240 10.78 6.45 12.96
C CYS A 240 10.45 7.89 13.41
N LEU A 241 9.30 8.09 14.04
CA LEU A 241 8.89 9.40 14.57
C LEU A 241 9.71 9.88 15.77
N LYS A 242 10.52 9.01 16.39
CA LYS A 242 11.40 9.35 17.52
C LYS A 242 12.82 9.75 17.10
N VAL A 243 13.14 9.65 15.81
CA VAL A 243 14.44 10.05 15.27
C VAL A 243 14.62 11.57 15.39
N ASN A 244 15.79 12.00 15.86
CA ASN A 244 16.16 13.41 16.00
C ASN A 244 17.66 13.62 15.75
N ALA A 245 18.15 14.85 15.88
CA ALA A 245 19.56 15.18 15.63
C ALA A 245 20.57 14.46 16.55
N GLN A 246 20.12 13.88 17.66
CA GLN A 246 20.96 13.21 18.67
C GLN A 246 20.88 11.67 18.58
N ASN A 247 19.85 11.13 17.92
CA ASN A 247 19.57 9.69 17.82
C ASN A 247 19.26 9.30 16.37
N SER A 248 20.09 8.42 15.80
CA SER A 248 19.83 7.80 14.50
C SER A 248 19.14 6.44 14.67
N LEU A 249 18.32 6.08 13.69
CA LEU A 249 17.66 4.78 13.64
C LEU A 249 18.10 4.04 12.37
N TYR A 250 18.73 2.89 12.55
CA TYR A 250 19.00 1.95 11.48
C TYR A 250 17.85 0.94 11.43
N ILE A 251 17.19 0.88 10.28
CA ILE A 251 16.20 -0.17 10.01
C ILE A 251 16.77 -1.10 8.96
N SER A 252 16.79 -2.38 9.27
CA SER A 252 17.12 -3.43 8.34
C SER A 252 15.96 -4.38 8.12
N TRP A 253 15.92 -5.00 6.94
CA TRP A 253 14.94 -6.01 6.58
C TRP A 253 15.49 -6.90 5.48
N GLN A 254 14.95 -8.10 5.38
CA GLN A 254 15.24 -8.99 4.28
C GLN A 254 14.31 -8.71 3.09
N ALA A 255 14.90 -8.50 1.92
CA ALA A 255 14.20 -8.43 0.66
C ALA A 255 14.50 -9.68 -0.18
N ALA A 256 13.72 -9.89 -1.24
CA ALA A 256 13.93 -11.03 -2.15
C ALA A 256 15.31 -11.01 -2.82
N ASP A 257 15.91 -9.82 -3.00
CA ASP A 257 17.23 -9.63 -3.58
C ASP A 257 18.37 -9.59 -2.55
N GLY A 258 18.05 -9.79 -1.27
CA GLY A 258 19.01 -9.86 -0.18
C GLY A 258 18.72 -8.88 0.95
N PHE A 259 19.71 -8.75 1.83
CA PHE A 259 19.62 -7.90 3.00
C PHE A 259 19.65 -6.42 2.63
N ARG A 260 18.76 -5.63 3.24
CA ARG A 260 18.69 -4.17 3.07
C ARG A 260 18.74 -3.46 4.41
N GLN A 261 19.36 -2.30 4.42
CA GLN A 261 19.45 -1.43 5.58
C GLN A 261 19.37 0.03 5.15
N ILE A 262 18.75 0.86 5.99
CA ILE A 262 18.69 2.30 5.83
C ILE A 262 18.93 2.98 7.18
N GLU A 263 19.66 4.10 7.14
CA GLU A 263 19.79 5.01 8.28
C GLU A 263 18.74 6.12 8.14
N LEU A 264 17.98 6.35 9.19
CA LEU A 264 17.01 7.43 9.31
C LEU A 264 17.60 8.46 10.28
N ARG A 265 17.74 9.71 9.80
CA ARG A 265 18.21 10.86 10.59
C ARG A 265 17.13 11.92 10.78
N THR A 266 16.11 11.89 9.91
CA THR A 266 14.99 12.81 9.93
C THR A 266 13.68 12.08 9.68
N VAL A 267 12.57 12.70 10.10
CA VAL A 267 11.21 12.18 9.81
C VAL A 267 10.92 12.15 8.30
N GLN A 268 11.57 13.01 7.50
CA GLN A 268 11.41 13.01 6.05
C GLN A 268 11.96 11.73 5.39
N ASP A 269 12.98 11.11 6.00
CA ASP A 269 13.56 9.86 5.51
C ASP A 269 12.56 8.70 5.58
N MET A 270 11.55 8.79 6.47
CA MET A 270 10.52 7.76 6.66
C MET A 270 9.70 7.49 5.40
N ASP A 271 9.25 8.51 4.67
CA ASP A 271 8.46 8.32 3.44
C ASP A 271 9.31 7.60 2.38
N SER A 272 10.59 7.97 2.25
CA SER A 272 11.53 7.32 1.33
C SER A 272 11.78 5.85 1.69
N PHE A 273 11.91 5.56 2.99
CA PHE A 273 12.06 4.21 3.53
C PHE A 273 10.82 3.38 3.23
N LEU A 274 9.63 3.87 3.60
CA LEU A 274 8.37 3.17 3.40
C LEU A 274 8.10 2.89 1.92
N ARG A 275 8.38 3.84 1.03
CA ARG A 275 8.24 3.60 -0.43
C ARG A 275 9.17 2.50 -0.92
N LYS A 276 10.41 2.42 -0.44
CA LYS A 276 11.34 1.36 -0.81
C LYS A 276 10.87 0.01 -0.25
N LEU A 277 10.47 -0.02 1.02
CA LEU A 277 10.02 -1.23 1.69
C LEU A 277 8.75 -1.81 1.05
N LEU A 278 7.72 -0.99 0.90
CA LEU A 278 6.39 -1.39 0.45
C LEU A 278 6.30 -1.64 -1.07
N ALA A 279 7.34 -1.30 -1.82
CA ALA A 279 7.43 -1.58 -3.25
C ALA A 279 7.95 -3.00 -3.57
N MET A 280 8.39 -3.75 -2.56
CA MET A 280 8.93 -5.10 -2.70
C MET A 280 8.04 -6.10 -1.96
N PRO A 281 7.98 -7.36 -2.42
CA PRO A 281 7.29 -8.41 -1.69
C PRO A 281 7.97 -8.63 -0.33
N ARG A 282 7.17 -8.76 0.73
CA ARG A 282 7.69 -9.08 2.05
C ARG A 282 8.32 -10.48 2.03
N VAL A 283 9.48 -10.62 2.65
CA VAL A 283 10.06 -11.93 2.93
C VAL A 283 9.70 -12.30 4.36
N CYS A 284 8.96 -13.40 4.53
CA CYS A 284 8.58 -13.87 5.87
C CYS A 284 9.77 -14.65 6.46
N GLU A 285 10.27 -14.18 7.59
CA GLU A 285 11.39 -14.79 8.28
C GLU A 285 10.94 -15.46 9.57
N GLY A 286 11.58 -16.59 9.91
CA GLY A 286 11.53 -17.09 11.28
C GLY A 286 12.30 -16.12 12.19
N THR A 287 12.05 -16.17 13.50
CA THR A 287 12.87 -15.44 14.48
C THR A 287 14.29 -16.00 14.48
N SER A 288 15.14 -15.54 13.57
CA SER A 288 16.57 -15.76 13.59
C SER A 288 17.21 -14.69 14.47
N ASP A 289 18.18 -15.10 15.28
CA ASP A 289 19.02 -14.19 16.04
C ASP A 289 19.87 -13.39 15.05
N PHE A 290 19.39 -12.19 14.70
CA PHE A 290 20.15 -11.23 13.92
C PHE A 290 21.27 -10.69 14.81
N ALA A 291 22.53 -10.92 14.42
CA ALA A 291 23.70 -10.62 15.25
C ALA A 291 23.86 -9.11 15.54
N ASP A 292 23.42 -8.25 14.61
CA ASP A 292 23.73 -6.81 14.61
C ASP A 292 22.51 -5.90 14.89
N GLY A 293 21.48 -6.37 15.61
CA GLY A 293 20.34 -5.52 15.95
C GLY A 293 19.22 -6.20 16.73
N LEU A 294 18.23 -5.41 17.18
CA LEU A 294 17.05 -5.94 17.85
C LEU A 294 16.00 -6.39 16.82
N CYS A 295 15.66 -7.68 16.80
CA CYS A 295 14.58 -8.21 15.97
C CYS A 295 13.22 -7.69 16.47
N LEU A 296 12.60 -6.82 15.69
CA LEU A 296 11.23 -6.38 15.87
C LEU A 296 10.32 -7.44 15.26
N ASN A 297 9.80 -8.34 16.10
CA ASN A 297 8.90 -9.42 15.70
C ASN A 297 7.49 -9.24 16.30
N GLU A 298 6.56 -10.11 15.93
CA GLU A 298 5.18 -10.05 16.45
C GLU A 298 5.11 -10.07 17.98
N THR A 299 5.92 -10.89 18.65
CA THR A 299 5.89 -11.01 20.12
C THR A 299 6.27 -9.70 20.80
N LEU A 300 7.36 -9.06 20.38
CA LEU A 300 7.85 -7.81 20.94
C LEU A 300 6.87 -6.66 20.64
N VAL A 301 6.33 -6.61 19.43
CA VAL A 301 5.27 -5.66 19.02
C VAL A 301 4.03 -5.80 19.90
N SER A 302 3.58 -7.03 20.16
CA SER A 302 2.40 -7.28 20.98
C SER A 302 2.57 -6.84 22.44
N LEU A 303 3.78 -6.93 23.00
CA LEU A 303 4.11 -6.45 24.34
C LEU A 303 4.10 -4.93 24.39
N MET A 304 4.69 -4.26 23.40
CA MET A 304 4.74 -2.79 23.33
C MET A 304 3.36 -2.16 23.13
N VAL A 305 2.50 -2.77 22.30
CA VAL A 305 1.14 -2.26 22.09
C VAL A 305 0.31 -2.36 23.38
N LYS A 306 0.49 -3.43 24.17
CA LYS A 306 -0.16 -3.56 25.49
C LYS A 306 0.32 -2.51 26.49
N GLU A 307 1.62 -2.24 26.54
CA GLU A 307 2.21 -1.22 27.44
C GLU A 307 1.75 0.20 27.10
N ASN A 308 1.42 0.50 25.83
CA ASN A 308 0.89 1.81 25.41
C ASN A 308 -0.61 2.01 25.69
N SER A 309 -1.35 0.95 26.03
CA SER A 309 -2.80 1.01 26.30
C SER A 309 -3.18 1.15 27.79
N VAL A 310 -2.17 1.37 28.64
CA VAL A 310 -2.30 1.64 30.09
C VAL A 310 -1.86 3.08 30.36
#